data_AF-A0A923Y0M1-F1
#
_entry.id   AF-A0A923Y0M1-F1
#
_cell.length_a   1.000
_cell.length_b   1.000
_cell.length_c   1.000
_cell.angle_alpha   90.00
_cell.angle_beta   90.00
_cell.angle_gamma   90.00
#
_symmetry.space_group_name_H-M   'P 1'
#
loop_
_entity.id
_entity.type
_entity.pdbx_description
1 polymer ?
#
loop_
_entity_poly.entity_id
_entity_poly.type
_entity_poly.pdbx_seq_one_letter_code
_entity_poly.pdbx_strand_id
1 'polypeptide(L)'
;MVTTQADWSLDFDIGMNFFEWHAPVPLAHEKQVFDRALKFLLKLQHGSPVRRFNWTMTVNPLLDTSPETYPVWGPDRTTVTPDNMGDKMHLRVELQALFRLPRSNAICFSIRAYLGKFGELVTVPKWGRRLHRVVRDLHPDLAAYKGFLRNRDAMVAWLAQYDDGAPTSPGIWPEEG
;
A
#
# COMPACT_ATOMS: atom_id res chain seq x y z
N MET A 1 -3.49 6.53 17.97
CA MET A 1 -4.73 6.79 17.22
C MET A 1 -4.55 6.20 15.84
N VAL A 2 -5.39 5.23 15.47
CA VAL A 2 -5.37 4.50 14.20
C VAL A 2 -6.83 4.42 13.73
N THR A 3 -7.16 5.16 12.67
CA THR A 3 -8.55 5.29 12.17
C THR A 3 -8.62 5.26 10.64
N THR A 4 -7.48 5.03 9.99
CA THR A 4 -7.34 5.05 8.54
C THR A 4 -6.35 3.98 8.10
N GLN A 5 -6.47 2.76 8.60
CA GLN A 5 -5.54 1.66 8.38
C GLN A 5 -5.98 0.76 7.22
N ALA A 6 -5.02 0.02 6.67
CA ALA A 6 -5.24 -0.88 5.55
C ALA A 6 -5.43 -2.32 6.05
N ASP A 7 -6.66 -2.67 6.44
CA ASP A 7 -7.09 -4.05 6.76
C ASP A 7 -6.30 -4.70 7.92
N TRP A 8 -5.97 -3.92 8.95
CA TRP A 8 -5.40 -4.38 10.23
C TRP A 8 -6.04 -3.64 11.41
N SER A 9 -5.80 -4.08 12.64
CA SER A 9 -6.40 -3.50 13.84
C SER A 9 -5.35 -3.19 14.91
N LEU A 10 -5.42 -1.99 15.49
CA LEU A 10 -4.59 -1.65 16.64
C LEU A 10 -4.93 -2.51 17.85
N ASP A 11 -6.21 -2.83 18.07
CA ASP A 11 -6.66 -3.60 19.23
C ASP A 11 -6.23 -5.07 19.14
N PHE A 12 -6.09 -5.61 17.92
CA PHE A 12 -5.48 -6.92 17.71
C PHE A 12 -3.96 -6.91 17.92
N ASP A 13 -3.29 -5.86 17.44
CA ASP A 13 -1.82 -5.84 17.38
C ASP A 13 -1.16 -5.29 18.66
N ILE A 14 -1.94 -4.71 19.59
CA ILE A 14 -1.39 -4.09 20.79
C ILE A 14 -0.64 -5.13 21.66
N GLY A 15 0.61 -4.81 21.99
CA GLY A 15 1.49 -5.68 22.77
C GLY A 15 2.30 -6.69 21.95
N MET A 16 2.03 -6.83 20.64
CA MET A 16 2.84 -7.66 19.75
C MET A 16 4.24 -7.07 19.53
N ASN A 17 5.20 -7.94 19.26
CA ASN A 17 6.54 -7.57 18.79
C ASN A 17 6.57 -7.40 17.26
N PHE A 18 7.70 -6.88 16.77
CA PHE A 18 7.87 -6.52 15.35
C PHE A 18 7.64 -7.69 14.39
N PHE A 19 7.97 -8.92 14.77
CA PHE A 19 7.77 -10.08 13.91
C PHE A 19 6.34 -10.61 13.99
N GLU A 20 5.71 -10.54 15.16
CA GLU A 20 4.34 -11.01 15.40
C GLU A 20 3.34 -10.24 14.53
N TRP A 21 3.35 -8.90 14.59
CA TRP A 21 2.39 -8.12 13.80
C TRP A 21 2.70 -8.14 12.29
N HIS A 22 3.92 -8.51 11.89
CA HIS A 22 4.30 -8.70 10.47
C HIS A 22 4.16 -10.15 9.99
N ALA A 23 3.74 -11.09 10.84
CA ALA A 23 3.58 -12.50 10.47
C ALA A 23 2.67 -12.71 9.24
N PRO A 24 1.58 -11.94 9.01
CA PRO A 24 0.72 -12.14 7.85
C PRO A 24 1.34 -11.77 6.49
N VAL A 25 2.50 -11.11 6.45
CA VAL A 25 3.11 -10.63 5.19
C VAL A 25 3.84 -11.77 4.49
N PRO A 26 3.41 -12.20 3.27
CA PRO A 26 4.04 -13.30 2.56
C PRO A 26 5.39 -12.89 1.96
N LEU A 27 6.27 -13.86 1.72
CA LEU A 27 7.58 -13.74 1.03
C LEU A 27 8.65 -12.84 1.71
N ALA A 28 8.27 -11.97 2.64
CA ALA A 28 9.17 -10.98 3.23
C ALA A 28 10.08 -11.58 4.31
N HIS A 29 9.59 -12.57 5.06
CA HIS A 29 10.37 -13.31 6.06
C HIS A 29 11.50 -14.12 5.41
N GLU A 30 11.20 -14.87 4.35
CA GLU A 30 12.19 -15.66 3.59
C GLU A 30 13.33 -14.81 3.01
N LYS A 31 13.03 -13.54 2.68
CA LYS A 31 13.99 -12.56 2.15
C LYS A 31 14.70 -11.75 3.24
N GLN A 32 14.49 -12.09 4.52
CA GLN A 32 15.05 -11.40 5.70
C GLN A 32 14.79 -9.88 5.69
N VAL A 33 13.68 -9.46 5.08
CA VAL A 33 13.33 -8.04 4.98
C VAL A 33 13.06 -7.48 6.37
N PHE A 34 12.35 -8.24 7.21
CA PHE A 34 12.00 -7.83 8.57
C PHE A 34 13.19 -7.78 9.51
N ASP A 35 14.14 -8.72 9.42
CA ASP A 35 15.37 -8.68 10.22
C ASP A 35 16.19 -7.42 9.95
N ARG A 36 16.40 -7.09 8.67
CA ARG A 36 17.13 -5.88 8.27
C ARG A 36 16.38 -4.62 8.68
N ALA A 37 15.05 -4.61 8.52
CA ALA A 37 14.21 -3.49 8.93
C ALA A 37 14.28 -3.27 10.45
N LEU A 38 14.12 -4.32 11.26
CA LEU A 38 14.20 -4.23 12.72
C LEU A 38 15.57 -3.72 13.16
N LYS A 39 16.66 -4.31 12.62
CA LYS A 39 18.03 -3.86 12.91
C LYS A 39 18.23 -2.38 12.58
N PHE A 40 17.64 -1.90 11.49
CA PHE A 40 17.69 -0.49 11.11
C PHE A 40 16.91 0.38 12.10
N LEU A 41 15.67 0.01 12.42
CA LEU A 41 14.78 0.76 13.32
C LEU A 41 15.33 0.88 14.74
N LEU A 42 15.95 -0.18 15.26
CA LEU A 42 16.61 -0.16 16.57
C LEU A 42 17.77 0.84 16.62
N LYS A 43 18.37 1.18 15.47
CA LYS A 43 19.44 2.18 15.36
C LYS A 43 18.96 3.60 15.04
N LEU A 44 17.66 3.82 14.87
CA LEU A 44 17.10 5.13 14.54
C LEU A 44 17.45 6.16 15.63
N GLN A 45 18.09 7.27 15.23
CA GLN A 45 18.54 8.34 16.12
C GLN A 45 17.57 9.51 16.15
N HIS A 46 17.58 10.27 17.24
CA HIS A 46 16.90 11.57 17.29
C HIS A 46 17.55 12.55 16.30
N GLY A 47 16.74 13.39 15.66
CA GLY A 47 17.20 14.32 14.61
C GLY A 47 17.41 13.68 13.22
N SER A 48 17.33 12.35 13.11
CA SER A 48 17.55 11.62 11.85
C SER A 48 16.33 10.78 11.45
N PRO A 49 15.18 11.41 11.14
CA PRO A 49 13.97 10.67 10.77
C PRO A 49 14.14 9.98 9.42
N VAL A 50 13.38 8.91 9.22
CA VAL A 50 13.35 8.16 7.95
C VAL A 50 11.95 8.03 7.42
N ARG A 51 11.83 7.82 6.11
CA ARG A 51 10.55 7.60 5.45
C ARG A 51 10.61 6.43 4.48
N ARG A 52 9.46 5.80 4.27
CA ARG A 52 9.24 4.78 3.25
C ARG A 52 7.82 4.88 2.69
N PHE A 53 7.58 4.17 1.59
CA PHE A 53 6.25 3.98 1.05
C PHE A 53 5.78 2.54 1.27
N ASN A 54 4.51 2.41 1.61
CA ASN A 54 3.73 1.20 1.43
C ASN A 54 2.56 1.52 0.49
N TRP A 55 2.00 0.52 -0.18
CA TRP A 55 0.86 0.74 -1.06
C TRP A 55 -0.06 -0.47 -1.09
N THR A 56 -1.33 -0.23 -1.36
CA THR A 56 -2.35 -1.24 -1.63
C THR A 56 -3.41 -0.68 -2.58
N MET A 57 -4.48 -1.42 -2.86
CA MET A 57 -5.64 -0.95 -3.59
C MET A 57 -6.85 -0.89 -2.66
N THR A 58 -7.73 0.07 -2.89
CA THR A 58 -8.99 0.23 -2.16
C THR A 58 -10.12 0.45 -3.17
N VAL A 59 -11.29 -0.14 -2.91
CA VAL A 59 -12.51 0.17 -3.65
C VAL A 59 -13.20 1.33 -2.93
N ASN A 60 -13.58 2.36 -3.68
CA ASN A 60 -14.05 3.66 -3.18
C ASN A 60 -12.96 4.41 -2.37
N PRO A 61 -13.08 5.73 -2.17
CA PRO A 61 -12.09 6.52 -1.42
C PRO A 61 -12.26 6.36 0.10
N LEU A 62 -12.28 5.12 0.58
CA LEU A 62 -12.47 4.78 2.00
C LEU A 62 -11.13 4.79 2.72
N LEU A 63 -11.01 5.63 3.75
CA LEU A 63 -9.84 5.69 4.61
C LEU A 63 -9.87 4.62 5.69
N ASP A 64 -11.03 4.43 6.32
CA ASP A 64 -11.27 3.38 7.29
C ASP A 64 -11.64 2.08 6.58
N THR A 65 -10.63 1.25 6.37
CA THR A 65 -10.78 -0.11 5.84
C THR A 65 -10.34 -1.12 6.90
N SER A 66 -10.82 -0.93 8.12
CA SER A 66 -10.43 -1.75 9.26
C SER A 66 -11.25 -3.04 9.37
N PRO A 67 -10.74 -4.08 10.06
CA PRO A 67 -11.52 -5.26 10.38
C PRO A 67 -12.82 -4.95 11.14
N GLU A 68 -12.81 -3.95 12.02
CA GLU A 68 -13.99 -3.54 12.82
C GLU A 68 -15.16 -3.08 11.95
N THR A 69 -14.89 -2.50 10.79
CA THR A 69 -15.91 -2.01 9.85
C THR A 69 -16.03 -2.88 8.59
N TYR A 70 -15.46 -4.09 8.58
CA TYR A 70 -15.44 -4.97 7.41
C TYR A 70 -16.81 -5.18 6.74
N PRO A 71 -17.94 -5.39 7.46
CA PRO A 71 -19.25 -5.53 6.81
C PRO A 71 -19.70 -4.30 6.01
N VAL A 72 -19.14 -3.11 6.29
CA VAL A 72 -19.46 -1.85 5.60
C VAL A 72 -18.73 -1.76 4.26
N TRP A 73 -17.43 -2.08 4.22
CA TRP A 73 -16.58 -1.83 3.05
C TRP A 73 -16.18 -3.11 2.29
N GLY A 74 -16.17 -4.27 2.94
CA GLY A 74 -15.82 -5.56 2.33
C GLY A 74 -16.67 -5.93 1.11
N PRO A 75 -18.02 -5.77 1.15
CA PRO A 75 -18.89 -6.06 0.01
C PRO A 75 -18.59 -5.23 -1.24
N ASP A 76 -18.04 -4.02 -1.10
CA ASP A 76 -17.73 -3.15 -2.25
C ASP A 76 -16.73 -3.78 -3.21
N ARG A 77 -15.85 -4.66 -2.72
CA ARG A 77 -14.90 -5.45 -3.54
C ARG A 77 -15.62 -6.25 -4.65
N THR A 78 -16.91 -6.49 -4.53
CA THR A 78 -17.74 -7.23 -5.50
C THR A 78 -18.43 -6.35 -6.54
N THR A 79 -18.38 -5.02 -6.37
CA THR A 79 -19.18 -4.06 -7.13
C THR A 79 -18.39 -3.37 -8.26
N VAL A 80 -17.15 -3.80 -8.47
CA VAL A 80 -16.25 -3.28 -9.50
C VAL A 80 -16.60 -3.94 -10.83
N THR A 81 -16.80 -3.12 -11.86
CA THR A 81 -17.07 -3.53 -13.24
C THR A 81 -16.07 -2.84 -14.18
N PRO A 82 -15.92 -3.31 -15.43
CA PRO A 82 -15.08 -2.61 -16.41
C PRO A 82 -15.45 -1.13 -16.59
N ASP A 83 -16.75 -0.81 -16.57
CA ASP A 83 -17.25 0.55 -16.80
C ASP A 83 -16.98 1.51 -15.64
N ASN A 84 -16.97 1.00 -14.39
CA ASN A 84 -16.80 1.84 -13.20
C ASN A 84 -15.38 1.78 -12.58
N MET A 85 -14.48 0.98 -13.17
CA MET A 85 -13.13 0.71 -12.68
C MET A 85 -12.35 2.00 -12.38
N GLY A 86 -12.38 2.95 -13.32
CA GLY A 86 -11.63 4.21 -13.22
C GLY A 86 -12.04 5.08 -12.03
N ASP A 87 -13.32 5.02 -11.63
CA ASP A 87 -13.85 5.83 -10.53
C ASP A 87 -13.84 5.09 -9.19
N LYS A 88 -14.04 3.77 -9.19
CA LYS A 88 -14.09 2.98 -7.96
C LYS A 88 -12.72 2.54 -7.46
N MET A 89 -11.81 2.14 -8.34
CA MET A 89 -10.50 1.65 -7.89
C MET A 89 -9.58 2.81 -7.54
N HIS A 90 -8.99 2.74 -6.35
CA HIS A 90 -8.03 3.70 -5.86
C HIS A 90 -6.70 3.02 -5.56
N LEU A 91 -5.61 3.62 -6.02
CA LEU A 91 -4.29 3.34 -5.46
C LEU A 91 -4.22 4.03 -4.10
N ARG A 92 -3.95 3.25 -3.06
CA ARG A 92 -3.72 3.75 -1.71
C ARG A 92 -2.24 3.72 -1.41
N VAL A 93 -1.65 4.88 -1.11
CA VAL A 93 -0.23 5.01 -0.76
C VAL A 93 -0.10 5.52 0.66
N GLU A 94 0.74 4.85 1.45
CA GLU A 94 1.11 5.29 2.78
C GLU A 94 2.51 5.89 2.74
N LEU A 95 2.61 7.20 3.01
CA LEU A 95 3.87 7.81 3.40
C LEU A 95 4.09 7.51 4.87
N GLN A 96 5.01 6.59 5.13
CA GLN A 96 5.34 6.15 6.46
C GLN A 96 6.59 6.88 6.93
N ALA A 97 6.50 7.58 8.07
CA ALA A 97 7.60 8.33 8.65
C ALA A 97 7.89 7.83 10.07
N LEU A 98 9.17 7.67 10.39
CA LEU A 98 9.62 7.12 11.68
C LEU A 98 10.51 8.15 12.38
N PHE A 99 10.12 8.51 13.60
CA PHE A 99 10.81 9.51 14.41
C PHE A 99 11.22 8.91 15.75
N ARG A 100 12.48 9.14 16.17
CA ARG A 100 12.90 8.87 17.55
C ARG A 100 12.44 10.01 18.47
N LEU A 101 11.63 9.66 19.48
CA LEU A 101 11.16 10.61 20.47
C LEU A 101 12.26 10.89 21.51
N PRO A 102 12.63 12.15 21.75
CA PRO A 102 13.83 12.50 22.53
C PRO A 102 13.74 12.16 24.01
N ARG A 103 12.54 12.17 24.60
CA ARG A 103 12.35 11.94 26.05
C ARG A 103 12.15 10.46 26.40
N SER A 104 11.36 9.73 25.62
CA SER A 104 10.98 8.34 25.91
C SER A 104 11.83 7.31 25.18
N ASN A 105 12.66 7.75 24.23
CA ASN A 105 13.35 6.88 23.29
C ASN A 105 12.42 5.98 22.45
N ALA A 106 11.09 6.20 22.46
CA ALA A 106 10.16 5.44 21.63
C ALA A 106 10.27 5.86 20.14
N ILE A 107 9.77 5.01 19.25
CA ILE A 107 9.64 5.33 17.83
C ILE A 107 8.19 5.76 17.58
N CYS A 108 8.00 6.99 17.11
CA CYS A 108 6.72 7.41 16.55
C CYS A 108 6.66 6.96 15.09
N PHE A 109 5.69 6.09 14.79
CA PHE A 109 5.41 5.62 13.44
C PHE A 109 4.17 6.34 12.90
N SER A 110 4.39 7.29 12.00
CA SER A 110 3.32 8.02 11.33
C SER A 110 2.99 7.35 10.01
N ILE A 111 1.70 7.12 9.76
CA ILE A 111 1.18 6.54 8.51
C ILE A 111 0.26 7.58 7.89
N ARG A 112 0.73 8.30 6.87
CA ARG A 112 -0.10 9.24 6.11
C ARG A 112 -0.62 8.55 4.86
N ALA A 113 -1.90 8.21 4.85
CA ALA A 113 -2.58 7.64 3.69
C ALA A 113 -2.99 8.71 2.67
N TYR A 114 -2.74 8.42 1.39
CA TYR A 114 -3.20 9.12 0.21
C TYR A 114 -3.98 8.14 -0.67
N LEU A 115 -5.03 8.64 -1.32
CA LEU A 115 -5.85 7.88 -2.26
C LEU A 115 -5.84 8.61 -3.61
N GLY A 116 -5.57 7.88 -4.69
CA GLY A 116 -5.70 8.38 -6.05
C GLY A 116 -6.56 7.43 -6.87
N LYS A 117 -7.67 7.91 -7.43
CA LYS A 117 -8.55 7.07 -8.26
C LYS A 117 -7.87 6.74 -9.59
N PHE A 118 -8.15 5.56 -10.13
CA PHE A 118 -7.50 5.08 -11.35
C PHE A 118 -7.66 6.06 -12.52
N GLY A 119 -8.85 6.63 -12.69
CA GLY A 119 -9.14 7.62 -13.73
C GLY A 119 -8.30 8.90 -13.62
N GLU A 120 -7.89 9.31 -12.42
CA GLU A 120 -6.96 10.43 -12.22
C GLU A 120 -5.51 10.02 -12.47
N LEU A 121 -5.11 8.83 -12.00
CA LEU A 121 -3.74 8.36 -12.16
C LEU A 121 -3.34 8.17 -13.62
N VAL A 122 -4.26 7.65 -14.44
CA VAL A 122 -3.99 7.41 -15.86
C VAL A 122 -3.90 8.69 -16.70
N THR A 123 -4.30 9.85 -16.17
CA THR A 123 -4.07 11.16 -16.82
C THR A 123 -2.58 11.47 -16.95
N VAL A 124 -1.74 10.81 -16.16
CA VAL A 124 -0.29 10.81 -16.30
C VAL A 124 0.12 9.51 -17.01
N PRO A 125 0.47 9.54 -18.32
CA PRO A 125 0.65 8.31 -19.12
C PRO A 125 1.65 7.32 -18.53
N LYS A 126 2.77 7.81 -17.98
CA LYS A 126 3.78 6.96 -17.32
C LYS A 126 3.25 6.21 -16.10
N TRP A 127 2.28 6.78 -15.38
CA TRP A 127 1.66 6.14 -14.22
C TRP A 127 0.70 5.04 -14.65
N GLY A 128 -0.16 5.30 -15.66
CA GLY A 128 -1.05 4.29 -16.23
C GLY A 128 -0.27 3.06 -16.72
N ARG A 129 0.76 3.30 -17.53
CA ARG A 129 1.68 2.25 -18.02
C ARG A 129 2.33 1.45 -16.91
N ARG A 130 2.91 2.13 -15.91
CA ARG A 130 3.60 1.45 -14.80
C ARG A 130 2.61 0.67 -13.94
N LEU A 131 1.44 1.24 -13.65
CA LEU A 131 0.41 0.61 -12.84
C LEU A 131 -0.10 -0.67 -13.50
N HIS A 132 -0.35 -0.64 -14.81
CA HIS A 132 -0.69 -1.84 -15.60
C HIS A 132 0.32 -2.96 -15.36
N ARG A 133 1.61 -2.69 -15.60
CA ARG A 133 2.68 -3.70 -15.49
C ARG A 133 2.85 -4.21 -14.07
N VAL A 134 2.79 -3.32 -13.07
CA VAL A 134 2.88 -3.71 -11.66
C VAL A 134 1.72 -4.64 -11.26
N VAL A 135 0.48 -4.31 -11.61
CA VAL A 135 -0.68 -5.15 -11.26
C VAL A 135 -0.66 -6.48 -12.03
N ARG A 136 -0.23 -6.46 -13.28
CA ARG A 136 -0.08 -7.66 -14.12
C ARG A 136 0.99 -8.61 -13.58
N ASP A 137 2.15 -8.10 -13.17
CA ASP A 137 3.32 -8.93 -12.84
C ASP A 137 3.47 -9.22 -11.34
N LEU A 138 2.65 -8.61 -10.47
CA LEU A 138 2.73 -8.83 -9.02
C LEU A 138 2.51 -10.31 -8.66
N HIS A 139 3.30 -10.81 -7.70
CA HIS A 139 3.12 -12.16 -7.17
C HIS A 139 1.69 -12.36 -6.62
N PRO A 140 1.00 -13.46 -6.96
CA PRO A 140 -0.37 -13.71 -6.49
C PRO A 140 -0.55 -13.59 -4.98
N ASP A 141 0.37 -14.14 -4.18
CA ASP A 141 0.30 -14.02 -2.71
C ASP A 141 0.36 -12.57 -2.20
N LEU A 142 1.11 -11.69 -2.88
CA LEU A 142 1.13 -10.27 -2.54
C LEU A 142 -0.17 -9.58 -2.94
N ALA A 143 -0.76 -9.95 -4.09
CA ALA A 143 -2.07 -9.47 -4.48
C ALA A 143 -3.20 -9.97 -3.54
N ALA A 144 -3.08 -11.20 -3.03
CA ALA A 144 -3.98 -11.78 -2.04
C ALA A 144 -3.87 -11.04 -0.71
N TYR A 145 -2.64 -10.89 -0.19
CA TYR A 145 -2.36 -10.16 1.05
C TYR A 145 -2.81 -8.69 0.98
N LYS A 146 -2.62 -8.03 -0.17
CA LYS A 146 -3.07 -6.65 -0.40
C LYS A 146 -4.59 -6.54 -0.67
N GLY A 147 -5.33 -7.64 -0.68
CA GLY A 147 -6.79 -7.64 -0.73
C GLY A 147 -7.41 -7.29 -2.08
N PHE A 148 -6.65 -7.33 -3.18
CA PHE A 148 -7.16 -6.99 -4.52
C PHE A 148 -7.09 -8.12 -5.54
N LEU A 149 -6.64 -9.32 -5.15
CA LEU A 149 -6.53 -10.48 -6.04
C LEU A 149 -7.82 -10.74 -6.83
N ARG A 150 -8.99 -10.64 -6.20
CA ARG A 150 -10.31 -10.82 -6.84
C ARG A 150 -10.51 -9.93 -8.08
N ASN A 151 -10.08 -8.67 -7.99
CA ASN A 151 -10.29 -7.67 -9.04
C ASN A 151 -9.08 -7.51 -9.96
N ARG A 152 -8.00 -8.26 -9.71
CA ARG A 152 -6.72 -8.13 -10.43
C ARG A 152 -6.90 -8.24 -11.94
N ASP A 153 -7.56 -9.28 -12.43
CA ASP A 153 -7.67 -9.50 -13.88
C ASP A 153 -8.48 -8.41 -14.56
N ALA A 154 -9.57 -7.96 -13.92
CA ALA A 154 -10.37 -6.84 -14.39
C ALA A 154 -9.56 -5.53 -14.39
N MET A 155 -8.74 -5.28 -13.35
CA MET A 155 -7.83 -4.14 -13.29
C MET A 155 -6.78 -4.20 -14.40
N VAL A 156 -6.18 -5.37 -14.65
CA VAL A 156 -5.20 -5.56 -15.73
C VAL A 156 -5.83 -5.27 -17.09
N ALA A 157 -7.00 -5.86 -17.37
CA ALA A 157 -7.72 -5.65 -18.63
C ALA A 157 -8.05 -4.17 -18.85
N TRP A 158 -8.53 -3.48 -17.80
CA TRP A 158 -8.83 -2.04 -17.89
C TRP A 158 -7.58 -1.19 -18.04
N LEU A 159 -6.50 -1.49 -17.31
CA LEU A 159 -5.26 -0.71 -17.35
C LEU A 159 -4.46 -0.92 -18.66
N ALA A 160 -4.66 -2.05 -19.36
CA ALA A 160 -3.94 -2.39 -20.58
C ALA A 160 -4.07 -1.33 -21.68
N GLN A 161 -5.20 -0.62 -21.76
CA GLN A 161 -5.41 0.47 -22.73
C GLN A 161 -4.48 1.67 -22.51
N TYR A 162 -3.84 1.78 -21.33
CA TYR A 162 -2.92 2.86 -20.97
C TYR A 162 -1.44 2.41 -21.00
N ASP A 163 -1.15 1.19 -21.43
CA ASP A 163 0.21 0.71 -21.66
C ASP A 163 0.55 0.81 -23.15
N ASP A 164 1.26 1.88 -23.51
CA ASP A 164 1.74 2.15 -24.87
C ASP A 164 2.99 1.33 -25.28
N GLY A 165 3.44 0.39 -24.44
CA GLY A 165 4.60 -0.44 -24.72
C GLY A 165 5.96 0.22 -24.45
N ALA A 166 6.02 1.54 -24.17
CA ALA A 166 7.30 2.21 -23.93
C ALA A 166 7.97 1.75 -22.63
N PRO A 167 9.29 1.94 -22.42
CA PRO A 167 9.94 1.62 -21.16
C PRO A 167 9.34 2.39 -19.97
N THR A 168 9.42 1.82 -18.76
CA THR A 168 9.12 2.55 -17.52
C THR A 168 10.39 3.23 -17.00
N SER A 169 10.30 4.45 -16.51
CA SER A 169 11.45 5.15 -15.90
C SER A 169 12.05 4.38 -14.70
N PRO A 170 13.35 4.43 -14.47
CA PRO A 170 13.96 3.74 -13.33
C PRO A 170 13.60 4.42 -12.00
N GLY A 171 13.54 3.64 -10.93
CA GLY A 171 13.42 4.14 -9.56
C GLY A 171 12.04 4.68 -9.17
N ILE A 172 12.03 5.42 -8.05
CA ILE A 172 10.84 5.97 -7.38
C ILE A 172 10.87 7.51 -7.30
N TRP A 173 11.84 8.13 -7.97
CA TRP A 173 12.05 9.57 -7.93
C TRP A 173 11.09 10.26 -8.90
N PRO A 174 10.66 11.50 -8.61
CA PRO A 174 10.04 12.34 -9.64
C PRO A 174 11.01 12.50 -10.81
N GLU A 175 10.47 12.72 -12.01
CA GLU A 175 11.33 13.20 -13.10
C GLU A 175 11.81 14.61 -12.73
N GLU A 176 13.06 14.91 -13.04
CA GLU A 176 13.55 16.30 -13.02
C GLU A 176 12.67 17.08 -13.99
N GLY A 177 11.92 18.03 -13.46
CA GLY A 177 11.09 18.96 -14.25
C GLY A 177 11.92 20.08 -14.83
#